data_AF-A0A7Z9Y4U6-F1
#
_entry.id   AF-A0A7Z9Y4U6-F1
#
_cell.length_a   1.000
_cell.length_b   1.000
_cell.length_c   1.000
_cell.angle_alpha   90.00
_cell.angle_beta   90.00
_cell.angle_gamma   90.00
#
_symmetry.space_group_name_H-M   'P 1'
#
loop_
_entity.id
_entity.type
_entity.pdbx_description
1 polymer ?
#
loop_
_entity_poly.entity_id
_entity_poly.type
_entity_poly.pdbx_seq_one_letter_code
_entity_poly.pdbx_strand_id
1 'polypeptide(L)'
;MTRTSHRWQSKPGSFDALHATQVFPSGNAYGIPDLLHTSLSRIPAWLVPYRQRIRVKESGTQGGHDDGAVHFFLDDYRFETVWNRPVKALAALAPYRMVLTPDFSLYRDWPLTLQLWNVYRNRWCGRFWQAQGFTVIPAISWSTADSYDFCFLGVPRRSVAAVSAVGVKLDSPLEYQLFMDGFR
;
A
#
# COMPACT_ATOMS: atom_id res chain seq x y z
N MET A 1 -13.23 26.81 -22.96
CA MET A 1 -13.90 27.47 -21.81
C MET A 1 -13.90 26.52 -20.62
N THR A 2 -12.94 26.70 -19.72
CA THR A 2 -12.93 26.03 -18.41
C THR A 2 -14.11 26.58 -17.60
N ARG A 3 -15.01 25.71 -17.13
CA ARG A 3 -16.11 26.07 -16.22
C ARG A 3 -15.51 26.66 -14.95
N THR A 4 -15.49 27.99 -14.82
CA THR A 4 -15.10 28.64 -13.57
C THR A 4 -16.12 28.30 -12.48
N SER A 5 -15.58 28.07 -11.28
CA SER A 5 -16.17 27.38 -10.12
C SER A 5 -17.20 28.19 -9.32
N HIS A 6 -17.81 29.24 -9.90
CA HIS A 6 -18.69 30.17 -9.18
C HIS A 6 -19.98 29.55 -8.61
N ARG A 7 -20.24 28.26 -8.86
CA ARG A 7 -21.41 27.52 -8.35
C ARG A 7 -21.09 26.34 -7.42
N TRP A 8 -19.83 26.14 -7.04
CA TRP A 8 -19.48 25.04 -6.13
C TRP A 8 -19.73 25.46 -4.68
N GLN A 9 -20.80 24.93 -4.08
CA GLN A 9 -21.09 25.04 -2.65
C GLN A 9 -20.03 24.30 -1.80
N SER A 10 -19.36 23.31 -2.38
CA SER A 10 -18.18 22.61 -1.83
C SER A 10 -17.29 22.09 -2.97
N LYS A 11 -16.00 21.85 -2.68
CA LYS A 11 -15.05 21.31 -3.66
C LYS A 11 -15.52 19.93 -4.14
N PRO A 12 -15.50 19.62 -5.45
CA PRO A 12 -15.85 18.29 -5.95
C PRO A 12 -14.96 17.22 -5.34
N GLY A 13 -15.51 16.01 -5.16
CA GLY A 13 -14.76 14.88 -4.56
C GLY A 13 -13.51 14.43 -5.33
N SER A 14 -13.33 14.88 -6.57
CA SER A 14 -12.13 14.63 -7.39
C SER A 14 -11.19 15.84 -7.49
N PHE A 15 -11.41 16.87 -6.68
CA PHE A 15 -10.62 18.11 -6.73
C PHE A 15 -9.14 17.86 -6.41
N ASP A 16 -8.86 16.91 -5.52
CA ASP A 16 -7.49 16.52 -5.16
C ASP A 16 -7.19 15.07 -5.56
N ALA A 17 -7.12 14.82 -6.88
CA ALA A 17 -6.87 13.48 -7.41
C ALA A 17 -5.45 12.96 -7.12
N LEU A 18 -4.52 13.86 -6.78
CA LEU A 18 -3.12 13.55 -6.51
C LEU A 18 -2.80 13.50 -5.00
N HIS A 19 -3.77 13.83 -4.15
CA HIS A 19 -3.61 14.02 -2.70
C HIS A 19 -2.53 15.04 -2.34
N ALA A 20 -2.39 16.09 -3.16
CA ALA A 20 -1.43 17.16 -2.94
C ALA A 20 -1.85 18.14 -1.83
N THR A 21 -3.09 18.09 -1.36
CA THR A 21 -3.56 18.90 -0.22
C THR A 21 -3.31 18.24 1.13
N GLN A 22 -3.07 16.93 1.15
CA GLN A 22 -2.70 16.17 2.34
C GLN A 22 -1.34 15.50 2.13
N VAL A 23 -0.28 16.24 2.47
CA VAL A 23 1.10 15.77 2.39
C VAL A 23 1.55 15.27 3.76
N PHE A 24 2.37 14.22 3.78
CA PHE A 24 2.93 13.63 5.00
C PHE A 24 4.45 13.89 5.06
N PRO A 25 5.08 13.84 6.25
CA PRO A 25 6.52 13.97 6.39
C PRO A 25 7.28 12.96 5.53
N SER A 26 8.43 13.37 4.99
CA SER A 26 9.31 12.57 4.16
C SER A 26 10.77 12.94 4.40
N GLY A 27 11.63 11.95 4.60
CA GLY A 27 13.07 12.09 4.79
C GLY A 27 13.89 11.74 3.55
N ASN A 28 13.26 11.59 2.39
CA ASN A 28 13.92 11.20 1.14
C ASN A 28 13.72 12.24 0.02
N ALA A 29 14.58 12.19 -0.99
CA ALA A 29 14.64 13.18 -2.06
C ALA A 29 13.39 13.22 -2.96
N TYR A 30 12.55 12.18 -2.94
CA TYR A 30 11.37 12.06 -3.79
C TYR A 30 10.08 12.51 -3.10
N GLY A 31 10.13 12.88 -1.81
CA GLY A 31 8.93 13.19 -1.04
C GLY A 31 8.05 11.97 -0.75
N ILE A 32 8.58 10.75 -0.89
CA ILE A 32 7.86 9.51 -0.54
C ILE A 32 7.57 9.52 0.97
N PRO A 33 6.31 9.41 1.42
CA PRO A 33 5.98 9.54 2.84
C PRO A 33 6.67 8.53 3.77
N ASP A 34 7.16 9.00 4.92
CA ASP A 34 7.76 8.14 5.95
C ASP A 34 6.71 7.52 6.86
N LEU A 35 6.52 6.20 6.78
CA LEU A 35 5.65 5.41 7.66
C LEU A 35 6.10 5.51 9.13
N LEU A 36 5.14 5.37 10.04
CA LEU A 36 5.45 5.11 11.44
C LEU A 36 5.88 3.65 11.61
N HIS A 37 6.75 3.40 12.58
CA HIS A 37 7.31 2.07 12.85
C HIS A 37 6.25 1.07 13.31
N THR A 38 6.32 -0.17 12.79
CA THR A 38 5.47 -1.29 13.18
C THR A 38 6.32 -2.40 13.80
N SER A 39 6.08 -2.67 15.09
CA SER A 39 6.79 -3.69 15.89
C SER A 39 6.53 -5.12 15.39
N LEU A 40 7.48 -6.03 15.61
CA LEU A 40 7.34 -7.48 15.39
C LEU A 40 6.13 -8.09 16.13
N SER A 41 5.71 -7.50 17.25
CA SER A 41 4.50 -7.92 17.97
C SER A 41 3.19 -7.63 17.24
N ARG A 42 3.25 -7.03 16.04
CA ARG A 42 2.12 -6.70 15.18
C ARG A 42 2.08 -7.55 13.90
N ILE A 43 2.79 -8.67 13.86
CA ILE A 43 2.64 -9.65 12.78
C ILE A 43 1.24 -10.27 12.90
N PRO A 44 0.41 -10.21 11.84
CA PRO A 44 -0.93 -10.77 11.88
C PRO A 44 -0.87 -12.30 11.84
N ALA A 45 -1.83 -12.94 12.51
CA ALA A 45 -1.98 -14.40 12.49
C ALA A 45 -2.50 -14.92 11.15
N TRP A 46 -3.19 -14.08 10.38
CA TRP A 46 -3.76 -14.42 9.08
C TRP A 46 -3.97 -13.17 8.22
N LEU A 47 -4.09 -13.38 6.91
CA LEU A 47 -4.34 -12.33 5.93
C LEU A 47 -5.68 -12.54 5.22
N VAL A 48 -6.36 -11.45 4.87
CA VAL A 48 -7.58 -11.46 4.04
C VAL A 48 -7.45 -10.52 2.84
N PRO A 49 -7.84 -10.96 1.64
CA PRO A 49 -7.85 -10.08 0.48
C PRO A 49 -8.80 -8.89 0.69
N TYR A 50 -8.38 -7.71 0.25
CA TYR A 50 -9.24 -6.52 0.28
C TYR A 50 -10.62 -6.80 -0.33
N ARG A 51 -11.67 -6.42 0.40
CA ARG A 51 -13.11 -6.63 0.10
C ARG A 51 -13.59 -8.08 0.13
N GLN A 52 -12.76 -9.04 0.52
CA GLN A 52 -13.24 -10.37 0.85
C GLN A 52 -13.88 -10.37 2.25
N ARG A 53 -15.04 -11.01 2.37
CA ARG A 53 -15.69 -11.24 3.66
C ARG A 53 -15.19 -12.55 4.24
N ILE A 54 -14.74 -12.52 5.49
CA ILE A 54 -14.44 -13.73 6.25
C ILE A 54 -15.53 -13.93 7.30
N ARG A 55 -15.95 -15.18 7.48
CA ARG A 55 -16.69 -15.61 8.66
C ARG A 55 -15.68 -16.08 9.69
N VAL A 56 -15.56 -15.36 10.80
CA VAL A 56 -14.57 -15.61 11.88
C VAL A 56 -14.58 -17.07 12.40
N LYS A 57 -15.68 -17.80 12.21
CA LYS A 57 -15.80 -19.23 12.59
C LYS A 57 -15.16 -20.22 11.60
N GLU A 58 -15.00 -19.86 10.32
CA GLU A 58 -14.53 -20.78 9.27
C GLU A 58 -12.99 -20.82 9.14
N SER A 59 -12.28 -19.82 9.69
CA SER A 59 -10.83 -19.67 9.52
C SER A 59 -9.97 -20.47 10.52
N GLY A 60 -10.56 -21.17 11.49
CA GLY A 60 -9.80 -21.84 12.56
C GLY A 60 -9.01 -20.87 13.45
N THR A 61 -9.26 -19.57 13.30
CA THR A 61 -8.54 -18.47 13.96
C THR A 61 -9.19 -18.20 15.31
N GLN A 62 -8.44 -18.41 16.39
CA GLN A 62 -8.91 -18.13 17.75
C GLN A 62 -9.09 -16.62 18.01
N GLY A 63 -8.41 -15.77 17.23
CA GLY A 63 -8.53 -14.31 17.25
C GLY A 63 -9.49 -13.81 16.19
N GLY A 64 -10.40 -12.91 16.57
CA GLY A 64 -11.32 -12.23 15.63
C GLY A 64 -10.58 -11.32 14.63
N HIS A 65 -11.26 -10.27 14.16
CA HIS A 65 -10.66 -9.30 13.23
C HIS A 65 -9.42 -8.56 13.79
N ASP A 66 -9.20 -8.63 15.10
CA ASP A 66 -8.10 -7.96 15.78
C ASP A 66 -6.73 -8.59 15.52
N ASP A 67 -6.69 -9.89 15.15
CA ASP A 67 -5.45 -10.64 14.94
C ASP A 67 -5.13 -10.86 13.44
N GLY A 68 -6.05 -10.47 12.56
CA GLY A 68 -5.89 -10.55 11.10
C GLY A 68 -5.53 -9.22 10.47
N ALA A 69 -4.99 -9.26 9.25
CA ALA A 69 -4.75 -8.06 8.46
C ALA A 69 -5.34 -8.15 7.03
N VAL A 70 -5.80 -7.02 6.52
CA VAL A 70 -6.20 -6.90 5.11
C VAL A 70 -4.96 -6.79 4.24
N HIS A 71 -4.85 -7.57 3.17
CA HIS A 71 -3.78 -7.45 2.17
C HIS A 71 -4.31 -7.09 0.77
N PHE A 72 -3.39 -6.64 -0.07
CA PHE A 72 -3.67 -6.11 -1.41
C PHE A 72 -2.89 -6.83 -2.52
N PHE A 73 -2.40 -8.06 -2.25
CA PHE A 73 -1.78 -8.94 -3.24
C PHE A 73 -2.84 -9.44 -4.25
N LEU A 74 -3.30 -8.53 -5.10
CA LEU A 74 -4.42 -8.60 -6.02
C LEU A 74 -4.06 -7.75 -7.25
N ASP A 75 -4.84 -7.85 -8.33
CA ASP A 75 -4.70 -6.91 -9.44
C ASP A 75 -5.05 -5.46 -9.00
N ASP A 76 -4.21 -4.49 -9.37
CA ASP A 76 -4.33 -3.06 -8.98
C ASP A 76 -5.75 -2.49 -9.11
N TYR A 77 -6.45 -2.80 -10.22
CA TYR A 77 -7.80 -2.28 -10.49
C TYR A 77 -8.81 -2.63 -9.39
N ARG A 78 -8.58 -3.71 -8.63
CA ARG A 78 -9.47 -4.16 -7.55
C ARG A 78 -9.41 -3.24 -6.34
N PHE A 79 -8.29 -2.54 -6.15
CA PHE A 79 -8.09 -1.69 -4.99
C PHE A 79 -7.77 -0.23 -5.32
N GLU A 80 -7.71 0.17 -6.59
CA GLU A 80 -7.57 1.58 -7.02
C GLU A 80 -8.47 2.58 -6.27
N THR A 81 -9.62 2.15 -5.73
CA THR A 81 -10.47 3.00 -4.86
C THR A 81 -9.75 3.50 -3.60
N VAL A 82 -8.77 2.76 -3.05
CA VAL A 82 -8.00 3.19 -1.87
C VAL A 82 -7.17 4.43 -2.14
N TRP A 83 -6.72 4.60 -3.38
CA TRP A 83 -6.05 5.82 -3.84
C TRP A 83 -7.09 6.84 -4.32
N ASN A 84 -8.00 6.48 -5.22
CA ASN A 84 -8.88 7.47 -5.84
C ASN A 84 -9.95 8.04 -4.89
N ARG A 85 -10.34 7.30 -3.85
CA ARG A 85 -11.35 7.69 -2.85
C ARG A 85 -10.98 7.16 -1.46
N PRO A 86 -9.87 7.64 -0.87
CA PRO A 86 -9.25 7.05 0.32
C PRO A 86 -10.20 7.06 1.52
N VAL A 87 -10.92 8.16 1.74
CA VAL A 87 -11.94 8.27 2.80
C VAL A 87 -13.07 7.26 2.63
N LYS A 88 -13.57 7.05 1.41
CA LYS A 88 -14.62 6.06 1.13
C LYS A 88 -14.14 4.63 1.34
N ALA A 89 -12.87 4.37 1.01
CA ALA A 89 -12.27 3.04 1.15
C ALA A 89 -12.16 2.59 2.61
N LEU A 90 -12.12 3.52 3.58
CA LEU A 90 -12.07 3.22 5.01
C LEU A 90 -13.23 2.32 5.46
N ALA A 91 -14.42 2.46 4.88
CA ALA A 91 -15.57 1.63 5.24
C ALA A 91 -15.32 0.13 5.04
N ALA A 92 -14.53 -0.25 4.02
CA ALA A 92 -14.18 -1.65 3.77
C ALA A 92 -13.07 -2.15 4.70
N LEU A 93 -12.30 -1.24 5.30
CA LEU A 93 -11.20 -1.55 6.22
C LEU A 93 -11.63 -1.47 7.69
N ALA A 94 -12.71 -0.75 7.99
CA ALA A 94 -13.21 -0.47 9.34
C ALA A 94 -13.36 -1.69 10.27
N PRO A 95 -13.71 -2.90 9.80
CA PRO A 95 -13.75 -4.07 10.67
C PRO A 95 -12.39 -4.54 11.19
N TYR A 96 -11.28 -4.11 10.59
CA TYR A 96 -9.94 -4.61 10.87
C TYR A 96 -9.09 -3.56 11.58
N ARG A 97 -8.17 -4.02 12.44
CA ARG A 97 -7.20 -3.14 13.10
C ARG A 97 -5.89 -3.01 12.34
N MET A 98 -5.50 -4.07 11.62
CA MET A 98 -4.26 -4.17 10.87
C MET A 98 -4.53 -4.21 9.36
N VAL A 99 -3.71 -3.51 8.60
CA VAL A 99 -3.76 -3.50 7.13
C VAL A 99 -2.34 -3.50 6.57
N LEU A 100 -2.14 -4.20 5.44
CA LEU A 100 -0.96 -4.00 4.62
C LEU A 100 -1.19 -2.81 3.69
N THR A 101 -0.16 -2.04 3.33
CA THR A 101 -0.26 -0.99 2.29
C THR A 101 -0.70 -1.58 0.95
N PRO A 102 -1.33 -0.79 0.05
CA PRO A 102 -1.71 -1.29 -1.26
C PRO A 102 -0.47 -1.59 -2.09
N ASP A 103 -0.43 -2.79 -2.66
CA ASP A 103 0.72 -3.31 -3.40
C ASP A 103 0.58 -2.99 -4.90
N PHE A 104 0.76 -1.72 -5.27
CA PHE A 104 0.68 -1.28 -6.66
C PHE A 104 1.80 -1.90 -7.48
N SER A 105 1.45 -2.44 -8.65
CA SER A 105 2.34 -3.22 -9.49
C SER A 105 3.54 -2.41 -9.98
N LEU A 106 4.73 -3.02 -9.98
CA LEU A 106 5.96 -2.48 -10.58
C LEU A 106 6.39 -3.41 -11.70
N TYR A 107 6.39 -2.91 -12.95
CA TYR A 107 6.79 -3.71 -14.10
C TYR A 107 8.15 -3.28 -14.66
N ARG A 108 8.92 -4.26 -15.14
CA ARG A 108 10.29 -4.05 -15.65
C ARG A 108 10.35 -3.16 -16.88
N ASP A 109 9.31 -3.19 -17.70
CA ASP A 109 9.17 -2.42 -18.93
C ASP A 109 8.53 -1.04 -18.70
N TRP A 110 8.14 -0.71 -17.47
CA TRP A 110 7.60 0.60 -17.15
C TRP A 110 8.70 1.63 -16.88
N PRO A 111 8.51 2.90 -17.30
CA PRO A 111 9.37 4.00 -16.89
C PRO A 111 9.53 4.07 -15.36
N LEU A 112 10.74 4.36 -14.88
CA LEU A 112 11.03 4.47 -13.44
C LEU A 112 10.15 5.50 -12.74
N THR A 113 9.72 6.56 -13.43
CA THR A 113 8.78 7.55 -12.90
C THR A 113 7.45 6.92 -12.48
N LEU A 114 6.92 5.96 -13.24
CA LEU A 114 5.67 5.26 -12.89
C LEU A 114 5.90 4.31 -11.70
N GLN A 115 7.08 3.71 -11.62
CA GLN A 115 7.45 2.85 -10.51
C GLN A 115 7.58 3.64 -9.20
N LEU A 116 8.31 4.75 -9.24
CA LEU A 116 8.40 5.72 -8.15
C LEU A 116 7.02 6.23 -7.72
N TRP A 117 6.16 6.54 -8.69
CA TRP A 117 4.78 6.96 -8.42
C TRP A 117 4.00 5.89 -7.65
N ASN A 118 4.15 4.61 -8.01
CA ASN A 118 3.47 3.53 -7.32
C ASN A 118 3.98 3.32 -5.89
N VAL A 119 5.28 3.48 -5.67
CA VAL A 119 5.85 3.50 -4.30
C VAL A 119 5.32 4.69 -3.51
N TYR A 120 5.22 5.88 -4.11
CA TYR A 120 4.61 7.04 -3.47
C TYR A 120 3.15 6.76 -3.06
N ARG A 121 2.31 6.24 -3.97
CA ARG A 121 0.90 5.91 -3.70
C ARG A 121 0.77 4.90 -2.56
N ASN A 122 1.61 3.86 -2.55
CA ASN A 122 1.67 2.87 -1.48
C ASN A 122 1.92 3.53 -0.11
N ARG A 123 2.99 4.34 0.00
CA ARG A 123 3.36 5.00 1.27
C ARG A 123 2.35 6.04 1.70
N TRP A 124 1.80 6.81 0.77
CA TRP A 124 0.76 7.78 1.06
C TRP A 124 -0.48 7.11 1.66
N CYS A 125 -0.98 6.03 1.04
CA CYS A 125 -2.11 5.27 1.58
C CYS A 125 -1.79 4.73 2.98
N GLY A 126 -0.57 4.19 3.18
CA GLY A 126 -0.11 3.74 4.49
C GLY A 126 -0.12 4.85 5.55
N ARG A 127 0.41 6.04 5.24
CA ARG A 127 0.39 7.17 6.18
C ARG A 127 -1.01 7.66 6.47
N PHE A 128 -1.84 7.75 5.45
CA PHE A 128 -3.23 8.13 5.60
C PHE A 128 -3.93 7.18 6.57
N TRP A 129 -3.76 5.87 6.42
CA TRP A 129 -4.35 4.89 7.32
C TRP A 129 -3.77 4.93 8.74
N GLN A 130 -2.46 5.16 8.90
CA GLN A 130 -1.87 5.39 10.23
C GLN A 130 -2.50 6.61 10.92
N ALA A 131 -2.79 7.69 10.18
CA ALA A 131 -3.49 8.86 10.70
C ALA A 131 -4.97 8.58 11.07
N GLN A 132 -5.60 7.59 10.43
CA GLN A 132 -6.92 7.06 10.84
C GLN A 132 -6.82 6.02 11.97
N GLY A 133 -5.62 5.82 12.51
CA GLY A 133 -5.34 4.97 13.64
C GLY A 133 -4.93 3.55 13.29
N PHE A 134 -5.00 3.07 12.04
CA PHE A 134 -4.67 1.67 11.71
C PHE A 134 -3.22 1.31 12.06
N THR A 135 -3.01 0.06 12.44
CA THR A 135 -1.66 -0.53 12.40
C THR A 135 -1.37 -0.91 10.96
N VAL A 136 -0.30 -0.34 10.39
CA VAL A 136 0.03 -0.52 8.97
C VAL A 136 1.31 -1.30 8.81
N ILE A 137 1.29 -2.35 7.98
CA ILE A 137 2.47 -3.09 7.54
C ILE A 137 2.76 -2.70 6.09
N PRO A 138 3.93 -2.16 5.75
CA PRO A 138 4.24 -1.87 4.36
C PRO A 138 4.37 -3.16 3.54
N ALA A 139 3.56 -3.29 2.49
CA ALA A 139 3.83 -4.17 1.37
C ALA A 139 4.91 -3.53 0.48
N ILE A 140 5.97 -4.28 0.22
CA ILE A 140 7.12 -3.87 -0.59
C ILE A 140 7.16 -4.74 -1.84
N SER A 141 7.28 -4.07 -2.97
CA SER A 141 7.46 -4.68 -4.29
C SER A 141 8.59 -3.97 -5.02
N TRP A 142 9.25 -4.69 -5.93
CA TRP A 142 10.34 -4.20 -6.78
C TRP A 142 10.28 -4.90 -8.15
N SER A 143 10.96 -4.34 -9.14
CA SER A 143 11.01 -4.87 -10.51
C SER A 143 12.45 -5.22 -10.93
N THR A 144 13.22 -4.23 -11.38
CA THR A 144 14.64 -4.34 -11.75
C THR A 144 15.54 -3.73 -10.67
N ALA A 145 16.85 -3.85 -10.85
CA ALA A 145 17.84 -3.28 -9.93
C ALA A 145 17.64 -1.79 -9.64
N ASP A 146 17.19 -1.02 -10.63
CA ASP A 146 16.90 0.40 -10.46
C ASP A 146 15.83 0.68 -9.39
N SER A 147 14.91 -0.26 -9.17
CA SER A 147 13.85 -0.10 -8.17
C SER A 147 14.32 -0.32 -6.74
N TYR A 148 15.47 -0.97 -6.53
CA TYR A 148 16.00 -1.27 -5.20
C TYR A 148 16.37 0.02 -4.44
N ASP A 149 16.80 1.04 -5.17
CA ASP A 149 17.17 2.35 -4.61
C ASP A 149 15.99 3.08 -3.96
N PHE A 150 14.75 2.77 -4.37
CA PHE A 150 13.57 3.48 -3.90
C PHE A 150 12.48 2.60 -3.28
N CYS A 151 12.45 1.29 -3.51
CA CYS A 151 11.34 0.43 -3.08
C CYS A 151 11.17 0.35 -1.56
N PHE A 152 12.24 0.59 -0.79
CA PHE A 152 12.21 0.67 0.69
C PHE A 152 12.13 2.10 1.25
N LEU A 153 12.13 3.14 0.41
CA LEU A 153 12.03 4.51 0.92
C LEU A 153 10.71 4.72 1.67
N GLY A 154 10.78 5.55 2.70
CA GLY A 154 9.66 5.81 3.61
C GLY A 154 9.34 4.65 4.58
N VAL A 155 10.14 3.57 4.62
CA VAL A 155 9.95 2.47 5.57
C VAL A 155 10.93 2.62 6.74
N PRO A 156 10.45 2.67 7.99
CA PRO A 156 11.31 2.70 9.16
C PRO A 156 12.17 1.44 9.27
N ARG A 157 13.44 1.65 9.65
CA ARG A 157 14.32 0.55 10.01
C ARG A 157 13.73 -0.28 11.13
N ARG A 158 14.02 -1.59 11.11
CA ARG A 158 13.58 -2.58 12.11
C ARG A 158 12.05 -2.72 12.22
N SER A 159 11.29 -2.26 11.24
CA SER A 159 9.84 -2.45 11.16
C SER A 159 9.51 -3.78 10.49
N VAL A 160 8.34 -4.34 10.81
CA VAL A 160 7.73 -5.40 9.98
C VAL A 160 7.47 -4.84 8.59
N ALA A 161 7.73 -5.65 7.55
CA ALA A 161 7.35 -5.41 6.17
C ALA A 161 6.83 -6.73 5.57
N ALA A 162 5.97 -6.62 4.57
CA ALA A 162 5.43 -7.76 3.83
C ALA A 162 5.96 -7.73 2.40
N VAL A 163 6.38 -8.90 1.90
CA VAL A 163 6.79 -9.10 0.50
C VAL A 163 6.00 -10.27 -0.04
N SER A 164 5.52 -10.15 -1.27
CA SER A 164 4.76 -11.19 -1.96
C SER A 164 5.50 -11.66 -3.20
N ALA A 165 5.40 -12.96 -3.50
CA ALA A 165 5.85 -13.52 -4.78
C ALA A 165 4.73 -13.50 -5.85
N VAL A 166 3.56 -12.92 -5.56
CA VAL A 166 2.49 -12.76 -6.55
C VAL A 166 3.00 -11.92 -7.71
N GLY A 167 2.81 -12.44 -8.94
CA GLY A 167 3.30 -11.79 -10.15
C GLY A 167 4.75 -12.15 -10.53
N VAL A 168 5.50 -12.85 -9.66
CA VAL A 168 6.86 -13.32 -9.95
C VAL A 168 6.80 -14.72 -10.55
N LYS A 169 7.40 -14.92 -11.74
CA LYS A 169 7.59 -16.25 -12.32
C LYS A 169 8.84 -16.89 -11.71
N LEU A 170 8.67 -17.61 -10.61
CA LEU A 170 9.77 -18.22 -9.87
C LEU A 170 10.55 -19.29 -10.66
N ASP A 171 9.97 -19.83 -11.73
CA ASP A 171 10.61 -20.74 -12.68
C ASP A 171 11.49 -20.02 -13.71
N SER A 172 11.34 -18.71 -13.88
CA SER A 172 12.23 -17.89 -14.70
C SER A 172 13.50 -17.53 -13.92
N PRO A 173 14.70 -17.94 -14.36
CA PRO A 173 15.95 -17.63 -13.65
C PRO A 173 16.16 -16.13 -13.44
N LEU A 174 15.79 -15.31 -14.43
CA LEU A 174 15.92 -13.87 -14.36
C LEU A 174 14.97 -13.25 -13.33
N GLU A 175 13.68 -13.63 -13.34
CA GLU A 175 12.71 -13.07 -12.39
C GLU A 175 12.99 -13.55 -10.96
N TYR A 176 13.39 -14.81 -10.80
CA TYR A 176 13.84 -15.34 -9.53
C TYR A 176 15.05 -14.55 -8.99
N GLN A 177 16.07 -14.32 -9.83
CA GLN A 177 17.25 -13.57 -9.42
C GLN A 177 16.90 -12.13 -9.02
N LEU A 178 16.12 -11.42 -9.84
CA LEU A 178 15.67 -10.05 -9.53
C LEU A 178 14.83 -10.00 -8.25
N PHE A 179 14.01 -11.02 -7.99
CA PHE A 179 13.25 -11.13 -6.75
C PHE A 179 14.19 -11.28 -5.55
N MET A 180 15.14 -12.22 -5.61
CA MET A 180 16.07 -12.47 -4.51
C MET A 180 17.03 -11.30 -4.26
N ASP A 181 17.47 -10.61 -5.30
CA ASP A 181 18.40 -9.48 -5.19
C ASP A 181 17.77 -8.28 -4.46
N GLY A 182 16.45 -8.09 -4.52
CA GLY A 182 15.75 -7.04 -3.77
C GLY A 182 15.70 -7.23 -2.25
N PHE A 183 16.13 -8.38 -1.72
CA PHE A 183 16.26 -8.60 -0.27
C PHE A 183 17.63 -8.20 0.30
N ARG A 184 18.60 -7.86 -0.54
CA ARG A 184 19.97 -7.51 -0.14
C ARG A 184 20.08 -6.04 0.23
#